data_AF-A0A354BLZ3-F1
#
_entry.id   AF-A0A354BLZ3-F1
#
_cell.length_a   1.000
_cell.length_b   1.000
_cell.length_c   1.000
_cell.angle_alpha   90.00
_cell.angle_beta   90.00
_cell.angle_gamma   90.00
#
_symmetry.space_group_name_H-M   'P 1'
#
loop_
_entity.id
_entity.type
_entity.pdbx_description
1 polymer ?
#
loop_
_entity_poly.entity_id
_entity_poly.type
_entity_poly.pdbx_seq_one_letter_code
_entity_poly.pdbx_strand_id
1 'polypeptide(L)'
;MLLRLPPSPIRPFLHKLLAAGLAAADPHQALLKTVFLNEASLRIGRRSFDLSHTKRVIAVGAGKASARMAQALEIVLGERLDDGLVIVKTGHALPTRRTAVLEAGHPIPDRAGLVATQRLLRLT
;
A
#
# COMPACT_ATOMS: atom_id res chain seq x y z
N MET A 1 -18.33 2.03 -3.32
CA MET A 1 -19.46 1.50 -2.51
C MET A 1 -20.41 2.65 -2.22
N LEU A 2 -21.66 2.57 -2.67
CA LEU A 2 -22.70 3.53 -2.29
C LEU A 2 -23.21 3.16 -0.89
N LEU A 3 -22.74 3.88 0.13
CA LEU A 3 -23.29 3.79 1.50
C LEU A 3 -24.77 4.16 1.44
N ARG A 4 -25.67 3.27 1.87
CA ARG A 4 -27.10 3.59 1.97
C ARG A 4 -27.40 4.06 3.38
N LEU A 5 -27.74 5.34 3.52
CA LEU A 5 -28.19 5.93 4.78
C LEU A 5 -29.71 6.06 4.79
N PRO A 6 -30.38 5.87 5.95
CA PRO A 6 -31.81 6.07 6.07
C PRO A 6 -32.20 7.53 5.75
N PRO A 7 -33.46 7.78 5.30
CA PRO A 7 -33.94 9.13 5.01
C PRO A 7 -33.85 10.03 6.25
N SER A 8 -33.18 11.18 6.11
CA SER A 8 -33.03 12.18 7.18
C SER A 8 -32.60 13.53 6.59
N PRO A 9 -33.00 14.67 7.19
CA PRO A 9 -32.51 16.00 6.78
C PRO A 9 -30.98 16.13 6.84
N ILE A 10 -30.32 15.45 7.78
CA ILE A 10 -28.85 15.48 7.95
C ILE A 10 -28.10 14.49 7.05
N ARG A 11 -28.81 13.66 6.27
CA ARG A 11 -28.22 12.61 5.42
C ARG A 11 -27.10 13.12 4.50
N PRO A 12 -27.21 14.27 3.80
CA PRO A 12 -26.11 14.77 2.97
C PRO A 12 -24.86 15.09 3.77
N PHE A 13 -25.02 15.61 4.99
CA PHE A 13 -23.91 15.91 5.90
C PHE A 13 -23.24 14.62 6.39
N LEU A 14 -24.02 13.61 6.80
CA LEU A 14 -23.51 12.30 7.20
C LEU A 14 -22.73 11.61 6.07
N HIS A 15 -23.23 11.68 4.83
CA HIS A 15 -22.50 11.17 3.67
C HIS A 15 -21.13 11.83 3.50
N LYS A 16 -21.04 13.15 3.64
CA LYS A 16 -19.77 13.89 3.55
C LYS A 16 -18.80 13.45 4.65
N LEU A 17 -19.27 13.33 5.88
CA LEU A 17 -18.44 12.87 7.01
C LEU A 17 -17.90 11.45 6.79
N LEU A 18 -18.76 10.51 6.40
CA LEU A 18 -18.35 9.12 6.15
C LEU A 18 -17.41 9.00 4.95
N ALA A 19 -17.68 9.74 3.88
CA ALA A 19 -16.80 9.78 2.71
C ALA A 19 -15.42 10.34 3.06
N ALA A 20 -15.37 11.42 3.86
CA ALA A 20 -14.11 11.98 4.35
C ALA A 20 -13.33 10.98 5.21
N GLY A 21 -14.02 10.26 6.11
CA GLY A 21 -13.40 9.20 6.93
C GLY A 21 -12.83 8.05 6.09
N LEU A 22 -13.59 7.55 5.12
CA LEU A 22 -13.12 6.51 4.20
C LEU A 22 -11.95 6.99 3.34
N ALA A 23 -12.01 8.22 2.83
CA ALA A 23 -10.92 8.81 2.04
C ALA A 23 -9.65 9.01 2.86
N ALA A 24 -9.77 9.35 4.15
CA ALA A 24 -8.65 9.46 5.07
C ALA A 24 -8.02 8.09 5.39
N ALA A 25 -8.84 7.04 5.44
CA ALA A 25 -8.39 5.66 5.69
C ALA A 25 -7.99 4.89 4.41
N ASP A 26 -8.13 5.47 3.22
CA ASP A 26 -7.71 4.80 1.98
C ASP A 26 -6.17 4.68 1.95
N PRO A 27 -5.63 3.46 1.84
CA PRO A 27 -4.19 3.24 1.99
C PRO A 27 -3.36 3.81 0.83
N HIS A 28 -3.93 3.93 -0.36
CA HIS A 28 -3.25 4.53 -1.51
C HIS A 28 -3.11 6.04 -1.30
N GLN A 29 -4.22 6.71 -0.97
CA GLN A 29 -4.24 8.14 -0.69
C GLN A 29 -3.39 8.50 0.53
N ALA A 30 -3.39 7.65 1.57
CA ALA A 30 -2.55 7.84 2.74
C ALA A 30 -1.06 7.85 2.39
N LEU A 31 -0.58 6.92 1.55
CA LEU A 31 0.82 6.91 1.12
C LEU A 31 1.17 8.08 0.19
N LEU A 32 0.32 8.42 -0.78
CA LEU A 32 0.56 9.59 -1.65
C LEU A 32 0.67 10.91 -0.86
N LYS A 33 -0.01 11.02 0.30
CA LYS A 33 0.04 12.20 1.16
C LYS A 33 1.19 12.21 2.18
N THR A 34 1.85 11.07 2.37
CA THR A 34 2.80 10.87 3.47
C THR A 34 4.21 10.58 2.98
N VAL A 35 4.35 9.99 1.80
CA VAL A 35 5.63 9.63 1.17
C VAL A 35 5.92 10.62 0.06
N PHE A 36 7.11 11.23 0.09
CA PHE A 36 7.56 12.19 -0.91
C PHE A 36 9.02 11.91 -1.22
N LEU A 37 9.36 11.88 -2.50
CA LEU A 37 10.74 11.79 -2.95
C LEU A 37 11.08 13.09 -3.70
N ASN A 38 12.12 13.79 -3.24
CA ASN A 38 12.71 14.90 -3.96
C ASN A 38 14.20 14.63 -4.17
N GLU A 39 14.60 14.42 -5.41
CA GLU A 39 15.95 13.97 -5.76
C GLU A 39 16.35 12.71 -4.96
N ALA A 40 17.29 12.85 -4.03
CA ALA A 40 17.72 11.79 -3.14
C ALA A 40 17.03 11.82 -1.75
N SER A 41 16.26 12.85 -1.42
CA SER A 41 15.63 13.00 -0.11
C SER A 41 14.24 12.35 -0.09
N LEU A 42 14.15 11.19 0.57
CA LEU A 42 12.89 10.49 0.81
C LEU A 42 12.31 10.93 2.15
N ARG A 43 11.15 11.59 2.13
CA ARG A 43 10.39 11.94 3.33
C ARG A 43 9.21 11.00 3.52
N ILE A 44 9.11 10.39 4.70
CA ILE A 44 7.99 9.56 5.13
C ILE A 44 7.44 10.17 6.42
N GLY A 45 6.27 10.81 6.31
CA GLY A 45 5.67 11.56 7.40
C GLY A 45 6.60 12.69 7.85
N ARG A 46 7.10 12.58 9.09
CA ARG A 46 8.05 13.53 9.70
C ARG A 46 9.51 13.10 9.60
N ARG A 47 9.80 11.90 9.08
CA ARG A 47 11.16 11.39 8.94
C ARG A 47 11.66 11.63 7.53
N SER A 48 12.93 11.97 7.41
CA SER A 48 13.62 12.13 6.12
C SER A 48 14.82 11.20 6.06
N PHE A 49 15.08 10.65 4.89
CA PHE A 49 16.16 9.73 4.60
C PHE A 49 16.90 10.23 3.37
N ASP A 50 18.23 10.32 3.45
CA ASP A 50 19.06 10.59 2.28
C ASP A 50 19.38 9.28 1.55
N LEU A 51 18.95 9.20 0.30
CA LEU A 51 19.14 8.06 -0.58
C LEU A 51 20.36 8.22 -1.50
N SER A 52 21.18 9.26 -1.36
CA SER A 52 22.34 9.55 -2.22
C SER A 52 23.30 8.35 -2.34
N HIS A 53 23.51 7.63 -1.25
CA HIS A 53 24.37 6.44 -1.18
C HIS A 53 23.58 5.12 -1.08
N THR A 54 22.25 5.16 -1.21
CA THR A 54 21.42 3.95 -1.13
C THR A 54 21.49 3.19 -2.46
N LYS A 55 22.00 1.96 -2.43
CA LYS A 55 22.15 1.16 -3.66
C LYS A 55 20.81 0.69 -4.22
N ARG A 56 19.90 0.22 -3.36
CA ARG A 56 18.58 -0.28 -3.76
C ARG A 56 17.50 0.16 -2.78
N VAL A 57 16.31 0.47 -3.30
CA VAL A 57 15.08 0.65 -2.55
C VAL A 57 14.12 -0.46 -2.95
N ILE A 58 13.68 -1.24 -1.97
CA ILE A 58 12.81 -2.40 -2.18
C ILE A 58 11.54 -2.23 -1.36
N ALA A 59 10.37 -2.39 -2.00
CA ALA A 59 9.09 -2.35 -1.31
C ALA A 59 8.69 -3.76 -0.84
N VAL A 60 8.66 -3.97 0.48
CA VAL A 60 8.18 -5.23 1.10
C VAL A 60 6.97 -4.97 1.99
N GLY A 61 6.04 -5.92 2.04
CA GLY A 61 4.88 -5.79 2.93
C GLY A 61 3.93 -6.98 2.91
N ALA A 62 3.00 -7.01 3.85
CA ALA A 62 1.94 -8.01 3.89
C ALA A 62 0.63 -7.43 4.43
N GLY A 63 -0.51 -7.96 3.95
CA GLY A 63 -1.85 -7.55 4.34
C GLY A 63 -2.77 -7.23 3.16
N LYS A 64 -4.09 -7.17 3.41
CA LYS A 64 -5.13 -6.95 2.37
C LYS A 64 -4.94 -5.65 1.58
N ALA A 65 -4.35 -4.64 2.20
CA ALA A 65 -4.11 -3.33 1.60
C ALA A 65 -2.78 -3.23 0.84
N SER A 66 -1.88 -4.20 0.98
CA SER A 66 -0.48 -4.04 0.56
C SER A 66 -0.31 -3.88 -0.94
N ALA A 67 -1.13 -4.52 -1.77
CA ALA A 67 -1.09 -4.28 -3.22
C ALA A 67 -1.48 -2.84 -3.58
N ARG A 68 -2.48 -2.29 -2.88
CA ARG A 68 -2.93 -0.90 -3.07
C ARG A 68 -1.91 0.12 -2.54
N MET A 69 -1.18 -0.21 -1.48
CA MET A 69 -0.04 0.57 -0.98
C MET A 69 1.16 0.51 -1.94
N ALA A 70 1.46 -0.66 -2.50
CA ALA A 70 2.53 -0.84 -3.47
C ALA A 70 2.33 0.03 -4.72
N GLN A 71 1.09 0.10 -5.24
CA GLN A 71 0.76 1.02 -6.34
C GLN A 71 1.11 2.49 -6.02
N ALA A 72 0.82 2.95 -4.80
CA ALA A 72 1.17 4.31 -4.39
C ALA A 72 2.69 4.51 -4.28
N LEU A 73 3.43 3.52 -3.76
CA LEU A 73 4.90 3.57 -3.71
C LEU A 73 5.53 3.60 -5.11
N GLU A 74 5.01 2.83 -6.06
CA GLU A 74 5.47 2.86 -7.46
C GLU A 74 5.29 4.24 -8.09
N ILE A 75 4.20 4.94 -7.76
CA ILE A 75 3.96 6.31 -8.23
C ILE A 75 4.97 7.29 -7.60
N VAL A 76 5.14 7.23 -6.28
CA VAL A 76 5.97 8.21 -5.56
C VAL A 76 7.46 8.01 -5.83
N LEU A 77 7.92 6.76 -5.87
CA LEU A 77 9.35 6.45 -6.02
C LEU A 77 9.77 6.32 -7.48
N GLY A 78 8.86 5.96 -8.39
CA GLY A 78 9.16 5.80 -9.80
C GLY A 78 10.34 4.86 -10.04
N GLU A 79 11.32 5.33 -10.80
CA GLU A 79 12.57 4.59 -11.09
C GLU A 79 13.43 4.34 -9.85
N ARG A 80 13.21 5.08 -8.76
CA ARG A 80 13.96 4.87 -7.51
C ARG A 80 13.56 3.59 -6.80
N LEU A 81 12.40 3.01 -7.12
CA LEU A 81 11.98 1.71 -6.62
C LEU A 81 12.55 0.61 -7.53
N ASP A 82 13.52 -0.13 -7.01
CA ASP A 82 14.26 -1.14 -7.77
C ASP A 82 13.46 -2.44 -7.92
N ASP A 83 12.79 -2.87 -6.86
CA ASP A 83 12.04 -4.13 -6.80
C ASP A 83 10.99 -4.08 -5.67
N GLY A 84 10.13 -5.07 -5.59
CA GLY A 84 9.28 -5.26 -4.43
C GLY A 84 8.51 -6.58 -4.42
N LEU A 85 8.04 -6.96 -3.24
CA LEU A 85 7.12 -8.07 -3.07
C LEU A 85 6.18 -7.80 -1.90
N VAL A 86 4.88 -7.90 -2.18
CA VAL A 86 3.85 -7.85 -1.16
C VAL A 86 3.03 -9.14 -1.13
N ILE A 87 2.61 -9.54 0.07
CA ILE A 87 1.79 -10.73 0.29
C ILE A 87 0.38 -10.29 0.71
N VAL A 88 -0.64 -10.64 -0.05
CA VAL A 88 -2.04 -10.28 0.19
C VAL A 88 -2.91 -11.51 0.46
N LYS A 89 -4.11 -11.30 0.99
CA LYS A 89 -5.10 -12.38 1.08
C LYS A 89 -5.52 -12.81 -0.33
N THR A 90 -5.78 -14.11 -0.54
CA THR A 90 -6.40 -14.61 -1.78
C THR A 90 -7.60 -13.76 -2.23
N GLY A 91 -7.64 -13.42 -3.51
CA GLY A 91 -8.63 -12.53 -4.12
C GLY A 91 -8.42 -11.04 -3.84
N HIS A 92 -7.28 -10.63 -3.29
CA HIS A 92 -6.93 -9.22 -3.05
C HIS A 92 -5.72 -8.75 -3.87
N ALA A 93 -5.21 -9.57 -4.80
CA ALA A 93 -4.21 -9.12 -5.75
C ALA A 93 -4.72 -7.92 -6.58
N LEU A 94 -3.83 -6.98 -6.83
CA LEU A 94 -4.04 -5.84 -7.72
C LEU A 94 -2.83 -5.72 -8.65
N PRO A 95 -3.01 -5.23 -9.89
CA PRO A 95 -1.89 -5.05 -10.81
C PRO A 95 -0.92 -3.98 -10.31
N THR A 96 0.36 -4.28 -10.41
CA THR A 96 1.51 -3.45 -10.05
C THR A 96 2.55 -3.58 -11.17
N ARG A 97 3.48 -2.63 -11.27
CA ARG A 97 4.48 -2.58 -12.36
C ARG A 97 5.83 -3.17 -11.96
N ARG A 98 6.27 -2.90 -10.73
CA ARG A 98 7.59 -3.24 -10.20
C ARG A 98 7.52 -4.19 -9.00
N THR A 99 6.41 -4.15 -8.26
CA THR A 99 6.22 -4.96 -7.06
C THR A 99 5.50 -6.25 -7.40
N ALA A 100 6.07 -7.41 -7.09
CA ALA A 100 5.35 -8.68 -7.18
C ALA A 100 4.23 -8.77 -6.12
N VAL A 101 3.05 -9.25 -6.49
CA VAL A 101 1.93 -9.48 -5.57
C VAL A 101 1.66 -10.96 -5.47
N LEU A 102 1.89 -11.54 -4.29
CA LEU A 102 1.61 -12.95 -4.01
C LEU A 102 0.41 -13.07 -3.08
N GLU A 103 -0.39 -14.12 -3.28
CA GLU A 103 -1.56 -14.39 -2.46
C GLU A 103 -1.29 -15.50 -1.44
N ALA A 104 -1.90 -15.37 -0.26
CA ALA A 104 -1.79 -16.32 0.84
C ALA A 104 -3.12 -16.44 1.62
N GLY A 105 -3.24 -17.53 2.39
CA GLY A 105 -4.40 -17.85 3.21
C GLY A 105 -4.61 -16.86 4.36
N HIS A 106 -5.89 -16.58 4.65
CA HIS A 106 -6.35 -15.81 5.81
C HIS A 106 -7.80 -16.20 6.13
N PRO A 107 -8.17 -16.46 7.40
CA PRO A 107 -7.41 -16.13 8.63
C PRO A 107 -6.41 -17.20 9.08
N ILE A 108 -6.49 -18.40 8.53
CA ILE A 108 -5.56 -19.49 8.84
C ILE A 108 -4.39 -19.41 7.85
N PRO A 109 -3.13 -19.37 8.31
CA PRO A 109 -1.96 -19.43 7.44
C PRO A 109 -1.91 -20.73 6.63
N ASP A 110 -1.35 -20.67 5.43
CA ASP A 110 -1.25 -21.82 4.53
C ASP A 110 0.15 -21.94 3.90
N ARG A 111 0.33 -22.99 3.09
CA ARG A 111 1.58 -23.24 2.38
C ARG A 111 1.94 -22.12 1.39
N ALA A 112 0.95 -21.47 0.80
CA ALA A 112 1.18 -20.33 -0.10
C ALA A 112 1.82 -19.16 0.65
N GLY A 113 1.33 -18.85 1.85
CA GLY A 113 1.94 -17.87 2.76
C GLY A 113 3.40 -18.20 3.08
N LEU A 114 3.69 -19.45 3.46
CA LEU A 114 5.07 -19.87 3.73
C LEU A 114 6.00 -19.66 2.53
N VAL A 115 5.59 -20.10 1.33
CA VAL A 115 6.37 -19.96 0.09
C VAL A 115 6.56 -18.48 -0.28
N ALA A 116 5.51 -17.66 -0.14
CA ALA A 116 5.56 -16.24 -0.42
C ALA A 116 6.53 -15.51 0.53
N THR A 117 6.48 -15.81 1.82
CA THR A 117 7.41 -15.25 2.81
C THR A 117 8.85 -15.69 2.54
N GLN A 118 9.08 -16.96 2.18
CA GLN A 118 10.42 -17.43 1.78
C GLN A 118 10.96 -16.68 0.56
N ARG A 119 10.10 -16.31 -0.40
CA ARG A 119 10.50 -15.49 -1.55
C ARG A 119 10.80 -14.05 -1.14
N LEU A 120 9.99 -13.47 -0.24
CA LEU A 120 10.23 -12.13 0.31
C LEU A 120 11.60 -12.04 0.97
N LEU A 121 11.97 -13.03 1.81
CA LEU A 121 13.27 -13.08 2.50
C LEU A 121 14.48 -13.17 1.56
N ARG A 122 14.29 -13.56 0.29
CA ARG A 122 15.38 -13.60 -0.71
C ARG A 122 15.59 -12.26 -1.42
N LEU A 123 14.73 -11.26 -1.20
CA LEU A 123 14.86 -9.93 -1.80
C LEU A 123 15.74 -8.99 -0.96
N THR A 124 15.72 -9.19 0.36
CA THR A 124 16.50 -8.44 1.36
C THR A 124 17.88 -9.04 1.55
#